data_AF-A0A1Q8QUJ2-F1
#
_entry.id   AF-A0A1Q8QUJ2-F1
#
_cell.length_a   1.000
_cell.length_b   1.000
_cell.length_c   1.000
_cell.angle_alpha   90.00
_cell.angle_beta   90.00
_cell.angle_gamma   90.00
#
_symmetry.space_group_name_H-M   'P 1'
#
loop_
_entity.id
_entity.type
_entity.pdbx_description
1 polymer ?
#
loop_
_entity_poly.entity_id
_entity_poly.type
_entity_poly.pdbx_seq_one_letter_code
_entity_poly.pdbx_strand_id
1 'polypeptide(L)' 'MSLTMQAKLLRVLQEKEFDRVGGTKTVKVDVRVIAATNRDLKSMIEKETFRQDLYYRLNIVPLHLPPLRERKDDLLAGH' A
#
# COMPACT_ATOMS: atom_id res chain seq x y z
N MET A 1 -2.18 -2.75 -9.68
CA MET A 1 -1.83 -4.01 -8.99
C MET A 1 -2.97 -4.98 -9.19
N SER A 2 -2.73 -6.15 -9.80
CA SER A 2 -3.78 -7.16 -10.00
C SER A 2 -4.30 -7.70 -8.66
N LEU A 3 -5.53 -8.23 -8.63
CA LEU A 3 -6.11 -8.85 -7.43
C LEU A 3 -5.26 -10.01 -6.91
N THR A 4 -4.64 -10.79 -7.80
CA THR A 4 -3.71 -11.86 -7.43
C THR A 4 -2.50 -11.33 -6.68
N MET A 5 -1.93 -10.19 -7.10
CA MET A 5 -0.83 -9.58 -6.37
C MET A 5 -1.30 -9.00 -5.02
N GLN A 6 -2.50 -8.43 -4.96
CA GLN A 6 -3.08 -7.97 -3.68
C GLN A 6 -3.20 -9.13 -2.68
N ALA A 7 -3.64 -10.32 -3.12
CA ALA A 7 -3.71 -11.51 -2.29
C ALA A 7 -2.32 -11.96 -1.80
N LYS A 8 -1.32 -11.95 -2.68
CA LYS A 8 0.07 -12.28 -2.29
C LYS A 8 0.63 -11.30 -1.26
N LEU A 9 0.43 -9.99 -1.47
CA LEU A 9 0.86 -8.97 -0.52
C LEU A 9 0.16 -9.13 0.84
N LEU A 10 -1.13 -9.42 0.86
CA LEU A 10 -1.88 -9.68 2.08
C LEU A 10 -1.27 -10.86 2.86
N ARG A 11 -0.90 -11.95 2.17
CA ARG A 11 -0.20 -13.09 2.79
C ARG A 11 1.12 -12.66 3.43
N VAL A 12 1.94 -11.85 2.76
CA VAL A 12 3.19 -11.33 3.35
C VAL A 12 2.93 -10.51 4.61
N LEU A 13 1.89 -9.66 4.61
CA LEU A 13 1.54 -8.82 5.76
C LEU A 13 1.02 -9.63 6.96
N GLN A 14 0.33 -10.74 6.70
CA GLN A 14 -0.28 -11.58 7.74
C GLN A 14 0.70 -12.63 8.28
N GLU A 15 1.38 -13.34 7.39
CA GLU A 15 2.21 -14.51 7.71
C GLU A 15 3.69 -14.17 7.85
N LYS A 16 4.11 -12.96 7.45
CA LYS A 16 5.52 -12.53 7.42
C LYS A 16 6.41 -13.45 6.58
N GLU A 17 5.85 -13.98 5.50
CA GLU A 17 6.57 -14.85 4.57
C GLU A 17 6.06 -14.71 3.13
N PHE A 18 6.88 -15.16 2.18
CA PHE A 18 6.50 -15.20 0.78
C PHE A 18 7.24 -16.31 0.02
N ASP A 19 6.67 -16.69 -1.13
CA ASP A 19 7.32 -17.58 -2.09
C ASP A 19 7.86 -16.78 -3.27
N ARG A 20 9.10 -17.06 -3.68
CA ARG A 20 9.67 -16.45 -4.89
C ARG A 20 8.87 -16.91 -6.12
N VAL A 21 8.82 -16.08 -7.17
CA VAL A 21 8.19 -16.49 -8.44
C VAL A 21 8.96 -17.70 -9.00
N GLY A 22 8.25 -18.82 -9.20
CA GLY A 22 8.85 -20.09 -9.62
C GLY A 22 9.66 -20.82 -8.54
N GLY A 23 9.72 -20.28 -7.31
CA GLY A 23 10.39 -20.92 -6.19
C GLY A 23 9.48 -21.91 -5.47
N THR A 24 10.09 -22.93 -4.87
CA THR A 24 9.39 -23.95 -4.06
C THR A 24 9.61 -23.78 -2.55
N LYS A 25 10.43 -22.79 -2.16
CA LYS A 25 10.75 -22.51 -0.76
C LYS A 25 10.12 -21.20 -0.31
N THR A 26 9.46 -21.27 0.83
CA THR A 26 8.93 -20.13 1.56
C THR A 26 10.04 -19.42 2.33
N VAL A 27 10.01 -18.09 2.31
CA VAL A 27 11.02 -17.23 2.93
C VAL A 27 10.35 -16.36 3.98
N LYS A 28 10.79 -16.47 5.24
CA LYS A 28 10.37 -15.58 6.32
C LYS A 28 11.06 -14.23 6.22
N VAL A 29 10.34 -13.17 6.57
CA VAL A 29 10.81 -11.79 6.52
C VAL A 29 10.34 -11.01 7.74
N ASP A 30 11.16 -10.07 8.20
CA ASP A 30 10.73 -9.03 9.12
C ASP A 30 10.89 -7.68 8.44
N VAL A 31 9.77 -7.10 8.03
CA VAL A 31 9.74 -5.91 7.19
C VAL A 31 8.74 -4.90 7.74
N ARG A 32 9.09 -3.63 7.62
CA ARG A 32 8.16 -2.52 7.81
C ARG A 32 7.62 -2.10 6.46
N VAL A 33 6.29 -2.15 6.30
CA VAL A 33 5.63 -1.77 5.05
C VAL A 33 5.15 -0.32 5.12
N ILE A 34 5.47 0.44 4.08
CA ILE A 34 4.96 1.79 3.85
C ILE A 34 4.33 1.78 2.46
N ALA A 35 3.09 2.26 2.34
CA ALA A 35 2.36 2.33 1.08
C ALA A 35 1.92 3.76 0.81
N ALA A 36 1.88 4.13 -0.48
CA ALA A 36 1.37 5.40 -0.94
C ALA A 36 0.54 5.17 -2.20
N THR A 37 -0.53 5.95 -2.36
CA THR A 37 -1.42 5.90 -3.52
C THR A 37 -1.96 7.29 -3.79
N ASN A 38 -2.07 7.65 -5.07
CA ASN A 38 -2.77 8.84 -5.53
C ASN A 38 -4.23 8.55 -5.93
N ARG A 39 -4.67 7.29 -5.79
CA ARG A 39 -6.03 6.84 -6.09
C ARG A 39 -6.83 6.67 -4.82
N ASP A 40 -8.13 6.96 -4.89
CA ASP A 40 -9.05 6.66 -3.79
C ASP A 40 -9.31 5.15 -3.68
N LEU A 41 -8.78 4.55 -2.62
CA LEU A 41 -8.94 3.12 -2.38
C LEU A 41 -10.38 2.74 -2.02
N LYS A 42 -11.16 3.63 -1.42
CA LYS A 42 -12.57 3.34 -1.07
C LYS A 42 -13.40 3.15 -2.33
N SER A 43 -13.31 4.08 -3.29
CA SER A 43 -13.90 3.92 -4.61
C SER A 43 -13.41 2.66 -5.35
N MET A 44 -12.14 2.26 -5.17
CA MET A 44 -11.60 1.05 -5.81
C MET A 44 -12.14 -0.23 -5.17
N ILE A 45 -12.46 -0.23 -3.88
CA ILE A 45 -13.14 -1.33 -3.18
C ILE A 45 -14.57 -1.48 -3.70
N GLU A 46 -15.31 -0.39 -3.83
CA GLU A 46 -16.66 -0.39 -4.39
C GLU A 46 -16.70 -0.95 -5.83
N LYS A 47 -15.62 -0.70 -6.59
CA LYS A 47 -15.44 -1.22 -7.96
C LYS A 47 -14.83 -2.63 -8.01
N GLU A 48 -14.62 -3.28 -6.87
CA GLU A 48 -14.00 -4.60 -6.73
C GLU A 48 -12.58 -4.72 -7.35
N THR A 49 -11.93 -3.57 -7.56
CA THR A 49 -10.55 -3.51 -8.10
C THR A 49 -9.50 -3.47 -7.00
N PHE A 50 -9.93 -3.29 -5.74
CA PHE A 50 -9.08 -3.33 -4.57
C PHE A 50 -9.73 -4.15 -3.46
N ARG A 51 -8.96 -5.04 -2.82
CA ARG A 51 -9.47 -5.89 -1.75
C ARG A 51 -9.64 -5.10 -0.46
N GLN A 52 -10.81 -5.24 0.15
CA GLN A 52 -11.16 -4.60 1.41
C GLN A 52 -10.27 -5.06 2.58
N ASP A 53 -9.90 -6.34 2.64
CA ASP A 53 -9.03 -6.90 3.69
C ASP A 53 -7.60 -6.31 3.66
N LEU A 54 -7.05 -6.13 2.46
CA LEU A 54 -5.76 -5.48 2.25
C LEU A 54 -5.82 -4.00 2.66
N TYR A 55 -6.91 -3.30 2.35
CA TYR A 55 -7.10 -1.92 2.76
C TYR A 55 -7.01 -1.78 4.28
N TYR A 56 -7.72 -2.60 5.03
CA TYR A 56 -7.68 -2.53 6.49
C TYR A 56 -6.33 -2.89 7.10
N ARG A 57 -5.52 -3.73 6.43
CA ARG A 57 -4.13 -4.01 6.86
C ARG A 57 -3.18 -2.84 6.61
N LEU A 58 -3.39 -2.07 5.56
CA LEU A 58 -2.54 -0.93 5.21
C LEU A 58 -2.98 0.37 5.91
N ASN A 59 -4.28 0.57 6.10
CA ASN A 59 -4.88 1.82 6.57
C ASN A 59 -4.91 1.94 8.11
N ILE A 60 -3.80 1.62 8.77
CA ILE A 60 -3.67 1.71 10.24
C ILE A 60 -3.27 3.14 10.66
N VAL A 61 -2.26 3.71 9.99
CA VAL A 61 -1.78 5.09 10.22
C VAL A 61 -1.86 5.85 8.90
N PRO A 62 -3.04 6.41 8.55
CA PRO A 62 -3.20 7.17 7.32
C PRO A 62 -2.48 8.52 7.42
N LEU A 63 -1.71 8.86 6.38
CA LEU A 63 -1.10 10.17 6.23
C LEU A 63 -1.53 10.78 4.89
N HIS A 64 -2.28 11.88 4.98
CA HIS A 64 -2.66 12.64 3.79
C HIS A 64 -1.60 13.71 3.52
N LEU A 65 -1.02 13.67 2.32
CA LEU A 65 -0.08 14.69 1.86
C LEU A 65 -0.82 15.70 0.97
N PRO A 66 -1.05 16.94 1.44
CA PRO A 66 -1.72 17.93 0.63
C PRO A 66 -0.86 18.28 -0.60
N PRO A 67 -1.49 18.60 -1.74
CA PRO A 67 -0.77 19.00 -2.95
C PRO A 67 -0.04 20.33 -2.72
N LEU A 68 1.02 20.57 -3.50
CA LEU A 68 1.88 21.76 -3.32
C LEU A 68 1.12 23.09 -3.38
N ARG A 69 0.04 23.17 -4.16
CA ARG A 69 -0.84 24.36 -4.24
C ARG A 69 -1.49 24.76 -2.89
N GLU A 70 -1.62 23.81 -1.97
CA GLU A 70 -2.15 23.99 -0.61
C GLU A 70 -1.01 24.16 0.42
N ARG A 71 0.25 24.02 0.00
CA ARG A 71 1.47 24.16 0.81
C ARG A 71 2.36 25.28 0.28
N LYS A 72 1.77 26.47 0.10
CA LYS A 72 2.46 27.62 -0.53
C LYS A 72 3.70 28.07 0.24
N ASP A 73 3.74 27.88 1.55
CA ASP A 73 4.88 28.24 2.39
C ASP A 73 6.15 27.44 2.02
N ASP A 74 5.99 26.22 1.50
CA ASP A 74 7.12 25.41 1.03
C ASP A 74 7.77 25.98 -0.24
N LEU A 75 7.08 26.87 -0.97
CA LEU A 75 7.61 27.52 -2.17
C LEU A 75 8.55 28.69 -1.81
N LEU A 76 8.32 29.34 -0.66
CA LEU A 76 9.09 30.49 -0.20
C LEU A 76 10.46 30.10 0.40
N ALA A 77 10.71 28.80 0.61
CA ALA A 77 11.98 28.29 1.11
C ALA A 77 13.10 28.24 0.03
N GLY A 78 12.80 28.64 -1.20
CA GLY A 78 13.76 28.78 -2.29
C GLY A 78 13.69 30.15 -2.93
N HIS A 79 14.20 31.17 -2.24
CA HIS A 79 14.93 32.36 -2.74
C HIS A 79 15.15 33.37 -1.61
#